data_AF-A0A7W1C8X1-F1
#
_entry.id   AF-A0A7W1C8X1-F1
#
_cell.length_a   1.000
_cell.length_b   1.000
_cell.length_c   1.000
_cell.angle_alpha   90.00
_cell.angle_beta   90.00
_cell.angle_gamma   90.00
#
_symmetry.space_group_name_H-M   'P 1'
#
loop_
_entity.id
_entity.type
_entity.pdbx_description
1 polymer ?
#
loop_
_entity_poly.entity_id
_entity_poly.type
_entity_poly.pdbx_seq_one_letter_code
_entity_poly.pdbx_strand_id
1 'polypeptide(L)'
;DLTRWPYQRARLLLAQGRWLRRRRQITESRGPLRAARDAFDALGCAAWADQARRELRASGESSRRRDPSLRDALTAQELQIAHLAAESLSNREIGEKLFVSPRTVSTHLYRIYPKLGISARSELAAALSETA
;
A
#
# COMPACT_ATOMS: atom_id res chain seq x y z
N ASP A 1 7.84 5.13 34.66
CA ASP A 1 7.92 4.08 33.64
C ASP A 1 6.53 3.47 33.44
N LEU A 2 5.98 3.51 32.22
CA LEU A 2 4.62 3.03 31.89
C LEU A 2 4.62 1.61 31.31
N THR A 3 5.77 0.92 31.31
CA THR A 3 5.88 -0.49 30.89
C THR A 3 4.90 -1.41 31.62
N ARG A 4 4.59 -1.12 32.89
CA ARG A 4 3.61 -1.86 33.70
C ARG A 4 2.14 -1.57 33.35
N TRP A 5 1.89 -0.61 32.46
CA TRP A 5 0.56 -0.10 32.12
C TRP A 5 0.37 -0.09 30.59
N PRO A 6 0.32 -1.27 29.95
CA PRO A 6 0.39 -1.40 28.50
C PRO A 6 -0.76 -0.68 27.78
N TYR A 7 -1.96 -0.67 28.38
CA TYR A 7 -3.12 0.04 27.84
C TYR A 7 -2.92 1.57 27.83
N GLN A 8 -2.48 2.15 28.96
CA GLN A 8 -2.23 3.59 29.10
C GLN A 8 -1.11 4.02 28.16
N ARG A 9 -0.04 3.21 28.06
CA ARG A 9 1.06 3.44 27.12
C ARG A 9 0.57 3.42 25.66
N ALA A 10 -0.26 2.45 25.28
CA ALA A 10 -0.84 2.38 23.94
C ALA A 10 -1.70 3.61 23.60
N ARG A 11 -2.50 4.10 24.56
CA ARG A 11 -3.28 5.35 24.37
C ARG A 11 -2.40 6.58 24.15
N LEU A 12 -1.30 6.69 24.90
CA LEU A 12 -0.34 7.79 24.71
C LEU A 12 0.34 7.72 23.34
N LEU A 13 0.76 6.53 22.91
CA LEU A 13 1.37 6.32 21.59
C LEU A 13 0.39 6.67 20.45
N LEU A 14 -0.89 6.32 20.59
CA LEU A 14 -1.93 6.70 19.65
C LEU A 14 -2.11 8.23 19.60
N ALA A 15 -2.14 8.90 20.76
CA ALA A 15 -2.25 10.36 20.84
C ALA A 15 -1.01 11.06 20.24
N GLN A 16 0.19 10.55 20.53
CA GLN A 16 1.44 11.04 19.97
C GLN A 16 1.46 10.91 18.45
N GLY A 17 1.10 9.75 17.92
CA GLY A 17 1.00 9.51 16.48
C GLY A 17 0.04 10.47 15.77
N ARG A 18 -1.13 10.71 16.37
CA ARG A 18 -2.10 11.70 15.88
C ARG A 18 -1.55 13.12 15.86
N TRP A 19 -0.87 13.51 16.93
CA TRP A 19 -0.27 14.82 17.06
C TRP A 19 0.83 15.04 16.00
N LEU A 20 1.71 14.05 15.80
CA LEU A 20 2.73 14.09 14.74
C LEU A 20 2.11 14.22 13.35
N ARG A 21 1.01 13.50 13.07
CA ARG A 21 0.27 13.65 11.80
C ARG A 21 -0.26 15.07 11.59
N ARG A 22 -0.86 15.69 12.60
CA ARG A 22 -1.37 17.07 12.51
C ARG A 22 -0.26 18.09 12.23
N ARG A 23 0.97 17.82 12.71
CA ARG A 23 2.17 18.63 12.43
C ARG A 23 2.83 18.32 11.08
N ARG A 24 2.19 17.54 10.21
CA ARG A 24 2.71 17.07 8.91
C ARG A 24 3.99 16.21 9.02
N GLN A 25 4.33 15.72 10.20
CA GLN A 25 5.45 14.78 10.43
C GLN A 25 4.99 13.34 10.18
N ILE A 26 4.58 13.07 8.94
CA ILE A 26 3.91 11.83 8.55
C ILE A 26 4.79 10.60 8.79
N THR A 27 6.08 10.65 8.41
CA THR A 27 7.00 9.52 8.60
C THR A 27 7.21 9.17 10.06
N GLU A 28 7.38 10.17 10.93
CA GLU A 28 7.60 9.99 12.36
C GLU A 28 6.34 9.49 13.10
N SER A 29 5.15 9.84 12.61
CA SER A 29 3.88 9.39 13.21
C SER A 29 3.69 7.88 13.19
N ARG A 30 4.31 7.19 12.23
CA ARG A 30 4.12 5.76 11.95
C ARG A 30 4.59 4.87 13.10
N GLY A 31 5.77 5.16 13.67
CA GLY A 31 6.34 4.39 14.76
C GLY A 31 5.41 4.29 15.97
N PRO A 32 4.97 5.42 16.55
CA PRO A 32 4.00 5.43 17.65
C PRO A 32 2.67 4.77 17.29
N LEU A 33 2.14 4.98 16.07
CA LEU A 33 0.87 4.39 15.66
C LEU A 33 0.94 2.87 15.50
N ARG A 34 2.05 2.31 15.00
CA ARG A 34 2.29 0.85 14.97
C ARG A 34 2.36 0.27 16.37
N ALA A 35 3.18 0.87 17.23
CA ALA A 35 3.34 0.42 18.61
C ALA A 35 2.01 0.48 19.38
N ALA A 36 1.16 1.48 19.12
CA ALA A 36 -0.19 1.55 19.66
C ALA A 36 -1.08 0.41 19.14
N ARG A 37 -1.11 0.18 17.82
CA ARG A 37 -1.87 -0.92 17.21
C ARG A 37 -1.48 -2.27 17.82
N ASP A 38 -0.18 -2.57 17.83
CA ASP A 38 0.33 -3.87 18.28
C ASP A 38 0.01 -4.12 19.76
N ALA A 39 0.11 -3.06 20.58
CA ALA A 39 -0.27 -3.15 21.99
C ALA A 39 -1.79 -3.35 22.18
N PHE A 40 -2.64 -2.68 21.39
CA PHE A 40 -4.09 -2.89 21.47
C PHE A 40 -4.51 -4.26 20.96
N ASP A 41 -3.85 -4.78 19.92
CA ASP A 41 -4.07 -6.13 19.41
C ASP A 41 -3.69 -7.18 20.46
N ALA A 42 -2.53 -7.05 21.10
CA ALA A 42 -2.10 -7.93 22.18
C ALA A 42 -3.03 -7.89 23.41
N LEU A 43 -3.68 -6.75 23.66
CA LEU A 43 -4.64 -6.56 24.76
C LEU A 43 -6.09 -6.93 24.39
N GLY A 44 -6.36 -7.37 23.15
CA GLY A 44 -7.72 -7.65 22.67
C GLY A 44 -8.63 -6.42 22.53
N CYS A 45 -8.06 -5.21 22.53
CA CYS A 45 -8.78 -3.94 22.48
C CYS A 45 -9.11 -3.54 21.03
N ALA A 46 -9.99 -4.31 20.37
CA ALA A 46 -10.26 -4.19 18.92
C ALA A 46 -10.61 -2.78 18.45
N ALA A 47 -11.50 -2.07 19.16
CA ALA A 47 -11.92 -0.72 18.78
C ALA A 47 -10.74 0.29 18.75
N TRP A 48 -9.81 0.16 19.70
CA TRP A 48 -8.61 0.99 19.76
C TRP A 48 -7.58 0.61 18.70
N ALA A 49 -7.41 -0.69 18.44
CA ALA A 49 -6.56 -1.18 17.36
C ALA A 49 -7.04 -0.66 16.00
N ASP A 50 -8.34 -0.73 15.73
CA ASP A 50 -8.93 -0.19 14.51
C ASP A 50 -8.75 1.32 14.36
N GLN A 51 -8.81 2.05 15.48
CA GLN A 51 -8.53 3.47 15.48
C GLN A 51 -7.07 3.76 15.10
N ALA A 52 -6.12 3.01 15.66
CA ALA A 52 -4.70 3.11 15.29
C ALA A 52 -4.48 2.75 13.80
N ARG A 53 -5.14 1.69 13.30
CA ARG A 53 -5.10 1.30 11.88
C ARG A 53 -5.64 2.39 10.96
N ARG A 54 -6.72 3.08 11.33
CA ARG A 54 -7.27 4.22 10.57
C ARG A 54 -6.26 5.36 10.48
N GLU A 55 -5.58 5.68 11.58
CA GLU A 55 -4.54 6.72 11.59
C GLU A 55 -3.32 6.32 10.74
N LEU A 56 -2.89 5.06 10.81
CA LEU A 56 -1.81 4.51 9.97
C LEU A 56 -2.16 4.64 8.48
N ARG A 57 -3.38 4.22 8.08
CA ARG A 57 -3.88 4.39 6.71
C ARG A 57 -3.85 5.86 6.28
N ALA A 58 -4.32 6.75 7.15
CA ALA A 58 -4.33 8.18 6.87
C ALA A 58 -2.92 8.82 6.86
N SER A 59 -1.90 8.17 7.45
CA SER A 59 -0.48 8.54 7.31
C SER A 59 0.15 8.04 5.99
N GLY A 60 -0.64 7.47 5.09
CA GLY A 60 -0.17 6.86 3.85
C GLY A 60 0.68 5.62 4.09
N GLU A 61 0.57 5.00 5.27
CA GLU A 61 1.33 3.78 5.57
C GLU A 61 0.80 2.56 4.82
N SER A 62 -0.49 2.56 4.44
CA SER A 62 -1.01 1.60 3.46
C SER A 62 -0.37 1.74 2.07
N SER A 63 0.35 2.83 1.81
CA SER A 63 0.95 3.15 0.50
C SER A 63 2.49 3.15 0.51
N ARG A 64 3.15 3.11 1.68
CA ARG A 64 4.62 3.23 1.77
C ARG A 64 5.20 2.29 2.83
N ARG A 65 5.70 1.13 2.35
CA ARG A 65 6.51 0.07 2.99
C ARG A 65 5.65 -0.96 3.74
N ARG A 66 5.54 -2.23 3.34
CA ARG A 66 6.52 -3.21 2.81
C ARG A 66 5.74 -4.37 2.16
N ASP A 67 6.23 -4.91 1.04
CA ASP A 67 5.68 -6.03 0.23
C ASP A 67 4.22 -6.42 0.52
N PRO A 68 3.25 -5.72 -0.08
CA PRO A 68 2.13 -6.46 -0.64
C PRO A 68 2.77 -7.48 -1.60
N SER A 69 2.30 -8.73 -1.65
CA SER A 69 2.62 -9.56 -2.83
C SER A 69 2.47 -8.66 -4.07
N LEU A 70 3.34 -8.68 -5.07
CA LEU A 70 3.21 -7.71 -6.19
C LEU A 70 1.78 -7.71 -6.83
N ARG A 71 0.96 -8.74 -6.54
CA ARG A 71 -0.47 -8.91 -6.82
C ARG A 71 -1.34 -7.90 -6.07
N ASP A 72 -1.02 -7.62 -4.80
CA ASP A 72 -1.71 -6.64 -3.95
C ASP A 72 -1.28 -5.19 -4.24
N ALA A 73 -0.20 -4.97 -5.01
CA ALA A 73 0.28 -3.64 -5.39
C ALA A 73 -0.51 -3.02 -6.56
N LEU A 74 -1.15 -3.86 -7.38
CA LEU A 74 -1.93 -3.45 -8.55
C LEU A 74 -3.43 -3.53 -8.25
N THR A 75 -4.19 -2.55 -8.75
CA THR A 75 -5.65 -2.70 -8.80
C THR A 75 -6.05 -3.78 -9.80
N ALA A 76 -7.27 -4.32 -9.71
CA ALA A 76 -7.77 -5.33 -10.66
C ALA A 76 -7.62 -4.90 -12.13
N GLN A 77 -7.88 -3.62 -12.43
CA GLN A 77 -7.72 -3.07 -13.78
C GLN A 77 -6.24 -2.96 -14.20
N GLU A 78 -5.36 -2.57 -13.28
CA GLU A 78 -3.93 -2.50 -13.54
C GLU A 78 -3.33 -3.89 -13.78
N LEU A 79 -3.76 -4.89 -13.00
CA LEU A 79 -3.35 -6.28 -13.16
C LEU A 79 -3.81 -6.84 -14.51
N GLN A 80 -5.05 -6.57 -14.92
CA GLN A 80 -5.57 -6.96 -16.24
C GLN A 80 -4.74 -6.34 -17.39
N ILE A 81 -4.40 -5.05 -17.30
CA ILE A 81 -3.54 -4.39 -18.28
C ILE A 81 -2.13 -4.99 -18.28
N ALA A 82 -1.57 -5.26 -17.11
CA ALA A 82 -0.23 -5.85 -16.97
C ALA A 82 -0.15 -7.25 -17.58
N HIS A 83 -1.16 -8.10 -17.39
CA HIS A 83 -1.22 -9.44 -17.99
C HIS A 83 -1.28 -9.38 -19.52
N LEU A 84 -2.21 -8.58 -20.08
CA LEU A 84 -2.28 -8.41 -21.54
C LEU A 84 -0.98 -7.82 -22.10
N ALA A 85 -0.31 -6.95 -21.34
CA ALA A 85 0.96 -6.41 -21.74
C ALA A 85 2.11 -7.44 -21.67
N ALA A 86 2.10 -8.34 -20.68
CA ALA A 86 3.05 -9.44 -20.58
C ALA A 86 2.89 -10.47 -21.72
N GLU A 87 1.66 -10.64 -22.23
CA GLU A 87 1.35 -11.41 -23.44
C GLU A 87 1.80 -10.73 -24.75
N SER A 88 2.55 -9.62 -24.66
CA SER A 88 3.08 -8.86 -25.81
C SER A 88 2.05 -8.11 -26.67
N LEU A 89 0.80 -7.92 -26.21
CA LEU A 89 -0.20 -7.13 -26.95
C LEU A 89 0.14 -5.63 -26.94
N SER A 90 0.11 -4.97 -28.09
CA SER A 90 0.30 -3.53 -28.20
C SER A 90 -0.74 -2.74 -27.39
N ASN A 91 -0.41 -1.50 -27.01
CA ASN A 91 -1.36 -0.64 -26.29
C ASN A 91 -2.66 -0.40 -27.07
N ARG A 92 -2.62 -0.54 -28.40
CA ARG A 92 -3.79 -0.48 -29.27
C ARG A 92 -4.69 -1.70 -29.07
N GLU A 93 -4.13 -2.90 -29.18
CA GLU A 93 -4.88 -4.15 -29.00
C GLU A 93 -5.44 -4.29 -27.57
N ILE A 94 -4.67 -3.86 -26.56
CA ILE A 94 -5.14 -3.79 -25.17
C ILE A 94 -6.30 -2.80 -25.04
N GLY A 95 -6.19 -1.62 -25.67
CA GLY A 95 -7.25 -0.62 -25.69
C GLY A 95 -8.53 -1.13 -26.32
N GLU A 96 -8.43 -1.85 -27.45
CA GLU A 96 -9.54 -2.49 -28.13
C GLU A 96 -10.20 -3.56 -27.24
N LYS A 97 -9.43 -4.42 -26.57
CA LYS A 97 -9.95 -5.45 -25.65
C LYS A 97 -10.63 -4.89 -24.41
N LEU A 98 -10.13 -3.77 -23.88
CA LEU A 98 -10.61 -3.16 -22.65
C LEU A 98 -11.57 -1.99 -22.88
N PHE A 99 -11.91 -1.69 -24.14
CA PHE A 99 -12.74 -0.54 -24.54
C PHE A 99 -12.22 0.80 -24.01
N VAL A 100 -10.89 0.99 -24.03
CA VAL A 100 -10.22 2.23 -23.62
C VAL A 100 -9.24 2.71 -24.69
N SER A 101 -8.88 4.00 -24.64
CA SER A 101 -7.90 4.54 -25.59
C SER A 101 -6.50 3.93 -25.38
N PRO A 102 -5.68 3.79 -26.44
CA PRO A 102 -4.29 3.34 -26.30
C PRO A 102 -3.47 4.25 -25.37
N ARG A 103 -3.82 5.54 -25.30
CA ARG A 103 -3.20 6.52 -24.39
C ARG A 103 -3.54 6.24 -22.92
N THR A 104 -4.74 5.75 -22.65
CA THR A 104 -5.16 5.31 -21.31
C THR A 104 -4.31 4.12 -20.88
N VAL A 105 -4.10 3.13 -21.77
CA VAL A 105 -3.22 1.99 -21.51
C VAL A 105 -1.78 2.44 -21.19
N SER A 106 -1.21 3.35 -21.99
CA SER A 106 0.13 3.92 -21.71
C SER A 106 0.20 4.58 -20.34
N THR A 107 -0.86 5.29 -19.94
CA THR A 107 -0.94 5.96 -18.63
C THR A 107 -0.99 4.96 -17.49
N HIS A 108 -1.71 3.84 -17.66
CA HIS A 108 -1.69 2.75 -16.68
C HIS A 108 -0.31 2.10 -16.59
N LEU A 109 0.33 1.75 -17.72
CA LEU A 109 1.67 1.14 -17.73
C LEU A 109 2.72 2.03 -17.06
N TYR A 110 2.68 3.34 -17.29
CA TYR A 110 3.56 4.30 -16.62
C TYR A 110 3.42 4.27 -15.07
N ARG A 111 2.22 3.96 -14.56
CA ARG A 111 1.97 3.82 -13.11
C ARG A 111 2.28 2.42 -12.59
N ILE A 112 2.17 1.40 -13.44
CA ILE A 112 2.40 -0.02 -13.10
C ILE A 112 3.90 -0.29 -12.92
N TYR A 113 4.75 0.18 -13.83
CA TYR A 113 6.19 -0.09 -13.81
C TYR A 113 6.87 0.24 -12.47
N PRO A 114 6.71 1.45 -11.90
CA PRO A 114 7.30 1.76 -10.59
C PRO A 114 6.67 0.97 -9.43
N LYS A 115 5.43 0.47 -9.58
CA LYS A 115 4.80 -0.40 -8.57
C LYS A 115 5.38 -1.81 -8.57
N LEU A 116 5.80 -2.30 -9.74
CA LEU A 116 6.44 -3.60 -9.93
C LEU A 116 7.98 -3.53 -9.84
N GLY A 117 8.56 -2.33 -9.70
CA GLY A 117 10.01 -2.14 -9.66
C GLY A 117 10.72 -2.34 -11.00
N ILE A 118 9.98 -2.34 -12.11
CA ILE A 118 10.51 -2.58 -13.45
C ILE A 118 10.66 -1.29 -14.25
N SER A 119 11.49 -1.33 -15.30
CA SER A 119 11.72 -0.20 -16.19
C SER A 119 11.29 -0.47 -17.63
N ALA A 120 11.24 -1.74 -18.01
CA ALA A 120 10.93 -2.17 -19.38
C ALA A 120 9.70 -3.08 -19.44
N ARG A 121 9.00 -3.00 -20.56
CA ARG A 121 7.85 -3.85 -20.85
C ARG A 121 8.20 -5.34 -20.86
N SER A 122 9.40 -5.70 -21.32
CA SER A 122 9.91 -7.08 -21.35
C SER A 122 10.05 -7.69 -19.95
N GLU A 123 10.19 -6.86 -18.91
CA GLU A 123 10.32 -7.31 -17.52
C GLU A 123 8.95 -7.69 -16.90
N LEU A 124 7.82 -7.33 -17.52
CA LEU A 124 6.47 -7.61 -17.00
C LEU A 124 6.20 -9.10 -16.80
N ALA A 125 6.61 -9.94 -17.75
CA ALA A 125 6.35 -11.38 -17.67
C ALA A 125 7.08 -12.02 -16.50
N ALA A 126 8.33 -11.61 -16.25
CA ALA A 126 9.11 -12.06 -15.12
C ALA A 126 8.52 -11.53 -13.80
N ALA A 127 8.22 -10.23 -13.73
CA ALA A 127 7.66 -9.60 -12.54
C ALA A 127 6.33 -10.22 -12.10
N LEU A 128 5.43 -10.54 -13.04
CA LEU A 128 4.14 -11.18 -12.74
C LEU A 128 4.29 -12.64 -12.30
N SER A 129 5.36 -13.33 -12.74
CA SER A 129 5.64 -14.73 -12.37
C SER A 129 6.25 -14.84 -10.98
N GLU A 130 7.10 -13.88 -10.59
CA GLU A 130 7.66 -13.77 -9.23
C GLU A 130 6.61 -13.47 -8.16
N THR A 131 5.40 -13.10 -8.61
CA THR A 131 4.26 -12.80 -7.77
C THR A 131 3.31 -13.99 -7.54
N ALA A 132 3.44 -15.06 -8.32
CA ALA A 132 2.56 -16.23 -8.27
C ALA A 132 3.04 -17.24 -7.22
#